data_AF-A0AAD9PV63-F1
#
_entry.id   AF-A0AAD9PV63-F1
#
_cell.length_a   1.000
_cell.length_b   1.000
_cell.length_c   1.000
_cell.angle_alpha   90.00
_cell.angle_beta   90.00
_cell.angle_gamma   90.00
#
_symmetry.space_group_name_H-M   'P 1'
#
loop_
_entity.id
_entity.type
_entity.pdbx_description
1 polymer ?
#
loop_
_entity_poly.entity_id
_entity_poly.type
_entity_poly.pdbx_seq_one_letter_code
_entity_poly.pdbx_strand_id
1 'polypeptide(L)'
;MYEYTDPSSHWRPCLNLIPDINVLDQPMFWGRRERQKELKGTGILEDVEHDVQKIEEEYKCIAWPFMNKHKQYFSESHHTLDLYKHMAAFVMAYSFTENSSDEDDDSDSENAALTGPAMVPMADILNHISNNNAHLEFGDEKLTMVAVQDISKGEEIFNTYGKLANCDLLKSYGFIECELPNKYDM
;
A
#
# COMPACT_ATOMS: atom_id res chain seq x y z
N MET A 1 -5.74 -10.89 5.65
CA MET A 1 -5.80 -11.63 6.94
C MET A 1 -6.14 -13.12 6.78
N TYR A 2 -7.34 -13.49 6.30
CA TYR A 2 -7.72 -14.92 6.16
C TYR A 2 -6.72 -15.71 5.31
N GLU A 3 -6.59 -15.36 4.03
CA GLU A 3 -5.63 -15.99 3.11
C GLU A 3 -4.20 -15.94 3.62
N TYR A 4 -3.81 -14.85 4.30
CA TYR A 4 -2.47 -14.68 4.86
C TYR A 4 -2.13 -15.71 5.94
N THR A 5 -3.10 -16.09 6.79
CA THR A 5 -2.88 -17.05 7.88
C THR A 5 -3.16 -18.51 7.49
N ASP A 6 -3.78 -18.78 6.34
CA ASP A 6 -4.05 -20.14 5.87
C ASP A 6 -2.85 -20.74 5.11
N PRO A 7 -2.10 -21.71 5.68
CA PRO A 7 -0.95 -22.30 5.01
C PRO A 7 -1.29 -23.01 3.69
N SER A 8 -2.55 -23.34 3.46
CA SER A 8 -3.04 -23.97 2.22
C SER A 8 -3.57 -22.98 1.17
N SER A 9 -3.48 -21.68 1.45
CA SER A 9 -3.93 -20.62 0.53
C SER A 9 -3.36 -20.78 -0.87
N HIS A 10 -4.22 -20.59 -1.88
CA HIS A 10 -3.81 -20.54 -3.28
C HIS A 10 -2.74 -19.46 -3.53
N TRP A 11 -2.84 -18.34 -2.82
CA TRP A 11 -1.95 -17.19 -2.95
C TRP A 11 -0.65 -17.33 -2.16
N ARG A 12 -0.43 -18.46 -1.47
CA ARG A 12 0.74 -18.68 -0.61
C ARG A 12 2.08 -18.31 -1.26
N PRO A 13 2.36 -18.65 -2.53
CA PRO A 13 3.63 -18.25 -3.16
C PRO A 13 3.81 -16.73 -3.25
N CYS A 14 2.73 -15.98 -3.52
CA CYS A 14 2.77 -14.52 -3.58
C CYS A 14 2.84 -13.91 -2.18
N LEU A 15 2.03 -14.43 -1.25
CA LEU A 15 1.97 -13.94 0.14
C LEU A 15 3.28 -14.14 0.90
N ASN A 16 4.11 -15.11 0.50
CA ASN A 16 5.44 -15.33 1.07
C ASN A 16 6.46 -14.24 0.67
N LEU A 17 6.16 -13.42 -0.33
CA LEU A 17 6.99 -12.27 -0.73
C LEU A 17 6.66 -11.02 0.08
N ILE A 18 5.56 -11.04 0.85
CA ILE A 18 5.16 -9.91 1.69
C ILE A 18 6.22 -9.68 2.77
N PRO A 19 6.76 -8.46 2.91
CA PRO A 19 7.70 -8.16 3.97
C PRO A 19 7.07 -8.37 5.34
N ASP A 20 7.88 -8.89 6.26
CA ASP A 20 7.51 -8.95 7.68
C ASP A 20 7.29 -7.53 8.24
N ILE A 21 6.46 -7.39 9.28
CA ILE A 21 6.20 -6.10 9.92
C ILE A 21 7.48 -5.38 10.36
N ASN A 22 8.54 -6.12 10.69
CA ASN A 22 9.82 -5.54 11.11
C ASN A 22 10.62 -4.92 9.95
N VAL A 23 10.18 -5.12 8.71
CA VAL A 23 10.79 -4.54 7.49
C VAL A 23 10.00 -3.33 7.01
N LEU A 24 8.77 -3.15 7.49
CA LEU A 24 7.92 -2.03 7.10
C LEU A 24 8.33 -0.76 7.85
N ASP A 25 8.93 0.17 7.12
CA ASP A 25 9.47 1.43 7.66
C ASP A 25 8.44 2.57 7.69
N GLN A 26 7.14 2.29 7.43
CA GLN A 26 6.11 3.33 7.56
C GLN A 26 6.11 3.94 8.97
N PRO A 27 6.00 5.28 9.08
CA PRO A 27 5.99 5.99 10.35
C PRO A 27 5.02 5.47 11.39
N MET A 28 3.91 4.84 10.99
CA MET A 28 2.93 4.26 11.93
C MET A 28 3.54 3.20 12.87
N PHE A 29 4.61 2.52 12.44
CA PHE A 29 5.33 1.52 13.23
C PHE A 29 6.43 2.11 14.11
N TRP A 30 6.80 3.38 13.90
CA TRP A 30 7.85 4.02 14.69
C TRP A 30 7.44 4.21 16.15
N GLY A 31 8.42 4.27 17.03
CA GLY A 31 8.18 4.60 18.43
C GLY A 31 7.59 6.00 18.55
N ARG A 32 6.55 6.18 19.37
CA ARG A 32 5.84 7.48 19.52
C ARG A 32 6.79 8.67 19.78
N ARG A 33 7.86 8.46 20.56
CA ARG A 33 8.86 9.51 20.86
C ARG A 33 9.71 9.88 19.65
N GLU A 34 10.11 8.88 18.86
CA GLU A 34 10.87 9.07 17.63
C GLU A 34 10.01 9.78 16.59
N ARG A 35 8.80 9.26 16.34
CA ARG A 35 7.83 9.87 15.43
C ARG A 35 7.56 11.34 15.77
N GLN A 36 7.34 11.67 17.04
CA GLN A 36 7.16 13.07 17.47
C GLN A 36 8.43 13.93 17.32
N LYS A 37 9.61 13.34 17.45
CA LYS A 37 10.87 14.08 17.34
C LYS A 37 11.20 14.38 15.88
N GLU A 38 11.06 13.38 15.01
CA GLU A 38 11.52 13.46 13.62
C GLU A 38 10.45 14.06 12.69
N LEU A 39 9.15 13.85 12.95
CA LEU A 39 8.09 14.31 12.04
C LEU A 39 7.43 15.63 12.46
N LYS A 40 7.78 16.18 13.63
CA LYS A 40 7.15 17.43 14.08
C LYS A 40 7.50 18.58 13.13
N GLY A 41 6.44 19.23 12.62
CA GLY A 41 6.57 20.35 11.68
C GLY A 41 6.70 19.94 10.21
N THR A 42 6.68 18.63 9.90
CA THR A 42 6.68 18.12 8.52
C THR A 42 5.29 18.08 7.90
N GLY A 43 4.24 18.26 8.71
CA GLY A 43 2.83 18.15 8.30
C GLY A 43 2.27 16.72 8.28
N ILE A 44 3.11 15.69 8.33
CA ILE A 44 2.65 14.29 8.30
C ILE A 44 2.45 13.65 9.68
N LEU A 45 2.92 14.29 10.76
CA LEU A 45 2.80 13.71 12.10
C LEU A 45 1.33 13.51 12.48
N GLU A 46 0.51 14.52 12.24
CA GLU A 46 -0.92 14.52 12.52
C GLU A 46 -1.65 13.47 11.68
N ASP A 47 -1.31 13.35 10.40
CA ASP A 47 -1.85 12.33 9.50
C ASP A 47 -1.56 10.91 10.01
N VAL A 48 -0.30 10.62 10.34
CA VAL A 48 0.09 9.29 10.82
C VAL A 48 -0.60 8.93 12.13
N GLU A 49 -0.72 9.88 13.07
CA GLU A 49 -1.43 9.63 14.34
C GLU A 49 -2.93 9.40 14.11
N HIS A 50 -3.54 10.14 13.17
CA HIS A 50 -4.93 9.93 12.76
C HIS A 50 -5.14 8.55 12.13
N ASP A 51 -4.26 8.12 11.22
CA ASP A 51 -4.35 6.80 10.57
C ASP A 51 -4.20 5.67 11.59
N VAL A 52 -3.24 5.78 12.52
CA VAL A 52 -3.07 4.81 13.61
C VAL A 52 -4.35 4.71 14.44
N GLN A 53 -4.94 5.84 14.83
CA GLN A 53 -6.17 5.85 15.61
C GLN A 53 -7.33 5.19 14.84
N LYS A 54 -7.51 5.57 13.57
CA LYS A 54 -8.58 5.05 12.72
C LYS A 54 -8.46 3.55 12.51
N ILE A 55 -7.26 3.03 12.22
CA ILE A 55 -6.99 1.59 12.06
C ILE A 55 -7.35 0.83 13.35
N GLU A 56 -7.01 1.37 14.52
CA GLU A 56 -7.37 0.74 15.79
C GLU A 56 -8.89 0.75 16.06
N GLU A 57 -9.56 1.84 15.72
CA GLU A 57 -11.01 1.98 15.87
C GLU A 57 -11.75 1.02 14.92
N GLU A 58 -11.35 0.95 13.65
CA GLU A 58 -11.91 0.02 12.66
C GLU A 58 -11.71 -1.43 13.09
N TYR A 59 -10.53 -1.78 13.61
CA TYR A 59 -10.30 -3.11 14.15
C TYR A 59 -11.28 -3.44 15.28
N LYS A 60 -11.45 -2.53 16.25
CA LYS A 60 -12.30 -2.75 17.43
C LYS A 60 -13.78 -2.80 17.08
N CYS A 61 -14.23 -1.92 16.18
CA CYS A 61 -15.65 -1.70 15.90
C CYS A 61 -16.16 -2.54 14.71
N ILE A 62 -15.29 -2.96 13.79
CA ILE A 62 -15.69 -3.62 12.55
C ILE A 62 -15.02 -4.99 12.41
N ALA A 63 -13.68 -5.02 12.30
CA ALA A 63 -12.97 -6.24 11.94
C ALA A 63 -13.07 -7.31 13.04
N TRP A 64 -12.88 -6.95 14.30
CA TRP A 64 -12.95 -7.89 15.41
C TRP A 64 -14.37 -8.44 15.60
N PRO A 65 -15.45 -7.64 15.69
CA PRO A 65 -16.81 -8.17 15.76
C PRO A 65 -17.14 -9.16 14.62
N PHE A 66 -16.67 -8.89 13.40
CA PHE A 66 -16.80 -9.82 12.28
C PHE A 66 -16.04 -11.13 12.53
N MET A 67 -14.74 -11.07 12.83
CA MET A 67 -13.93 -12.26 13.07
C MET A 67 -14.43 -13.09 14.26
N ASN A 68 -14.92 -12.44 15.33
CA ASN A 68 -15.49 -13.10 16.51
C ASN A 68 -16.74 -13.91 16.17
N LYS A 69 -17.54 -13.40 15.24
CA LYS A 69 -18.74 -14.10 14.75
C LYS A 69 -18.38 -15.29 13.85
N HIS A 70 -17.20 -15.29 13.24
CA HIS A 70 -16.77 -16.24 12.23
C HIS A 70 -15.53 -17.06 12.66
N LYS A 71 -15.54 -17.59 13.90
CA LYS A 71 -14.40 -18.31 14.51
C LYS A 71 -13.92 -19.54 13.74
N GLN A 72 -14.75 -20.09 12.85
CA GLN A 72 -14.34 -21.19 11.98
C GLN A 72 -13.25 -20.80 10.96
N TYR A 73 -13.14 -19.50 10.65
CA TYR A 73 -12.16 -18.96 9.71
C TYR A 73 -11.08 -18.13 10.43
N PHE A 74 -11.43 -17.53 11.57
CA PHE A 74 -10.57 -16.58 12.26
C PHE A 74 -10.25 -17.06 13.69
N SER A 75 -8.96 -17.24 13.95
CA SER A 75 -8.43 -17.57 15.27
C SER A 75 -7.91 -16.33 15.99
N GLU A 76 -8.36 -16.10 17.24
CA GLU A 76 -7.93 -14.99 18.10
C GLU A 76 -6.41 -14.99 18.36
N SER A 77 -5.72 -16.13 18.27
CA SER A 77 -4.28 -16.20 18.48
C SER A 77 -3.47 -15.69 17.29
N HIS A 78 -4.06 -15.67 16.10
CA HIS A 78 -3.38 -15.25 14.85
C HIS A 78 -3.94 -13.94 14.31
N HIS A 79 -5.23 -13.67 14.53
CA HIS A 79 -5.93 -12.49 14.02
C HIS A 79 -5.99 -11.39 15.06
N THR A 80 -4.83 -10.77 15.26
CA THR A 80 -4.61 -9.72 16.26
C THR A 80 -4.67 -8.32 15.64
N LEU A 81 -4.69 -7.29 16.50
CA LEU A 81 -4.54 -5.90 16.06
C LEU A 81 -3.23 -5.68 15.31
N ASP A 82 -2.14 -6.34 15.72
CA ASP A 82 -0.84 -6.20 15.07
C ASP A 82 -0.88 -6.75 13.64
N LEU A 83 -1.53 -7.91 13.44
CA LEU A 83 -1.75 -8.42 12.08
C LEU A 83 -2.64 -7.47 11.26
N TYR A 84 -3.67 -6.87 11.87
CA TYR A 84 -4.53 -5.91 11.17
C TYR A 84 -3.75 -4.67 10.73
N LYS A 85 -2.90 -4.12 11.61
CA LYS A 85 -1.99 -3.00 11.27
C LYS A 85 -1.00 -3.38 10.17
N HIS A 86 -0.43 -4.59 10.23
CA HIS A 86 0.46 -5.10 9.19
C HIS A 86 -0.25 -5.19 7.83
N MET A 87 -1.46 -5.74 7.80
CA MET A 87 -2.23 -5.85 6.56
C MET A 87 -2.69 -4.48 6.04
N ALA A 88 -3.02 -3.53 6.91
CA ALA A 88 -3.34 -2.17 6.52
C ALA A 88 -2.14 -1.48 5.86
N ALA A 89 -0.96 -1.56 6.48
CA ALA A 89 0.28 -1.04 5.90
C ALA A 89 0.65 -1.72 4.59
N PHE A 90 0.47 -3.05 4.51
CA PHE A 90 0.69 -3.81 3.29
C PHE A 90 -0.23 -3.34 2.16
N VAL A 91 -1.53 -3.17 2.42
CA VAL A 91 -2.47 -2.62 1.42
C VAL A 91 -2.06 -1.20 1.01
N MET A 92 -1.68 -0.34 1.95
CA MET A 92 -1.23 1.03 1.64
C MET A 92 0.00 1.05 0.72
N ALA A 93 0.93 0.12 0.88
CA ALA A 93 2.20 0.12 0.14
C ALA A 93 2.20 -0.71 -1.15
N TYR A 94 1.30 -1.70 -1.30
CA TYR A 94 1.41 -2.70 -2.37
C TYR A 94 0.11 -2.91 -3.16
N SER A 95 -1.01 -2.31 -2.74
CA SER A 95 -2.24 -2.41 -3.51
C SER A 95 -2.27 -1.43 -4.68
N PHE A 96 -3.01 -1.82 -5.71
CA PHE A 96 -3.32 -0.99 -6.86
C PHE A 96 -4.80 -0.64 -6.81
N THR A 97 -5.09 0.62 -7.12
CA THR A 97 -6.46 1.10 -7.30
C THR A 97 -6.61 1.51 -8.75
N GLU A 98 -7.66 1.02 -9.40
CA GLU A 98 -8.00 1.46 -10.74
C GLU A 98 -8.55 2.88 -10.63
N ASN A 99 -7.68 3.87 -10.86
CA ASN A 99 -8.13 5.23 -11.01
C ASN A 99 -8.74 5.35 -12.40
N SER A 100 -10.03 5.66 -12.50
CA SER A 100 -10.59 6.27 -13.71
C SER A 100 -9.76 7.52 -13.96
N SER A 101 -8.89 7.46 -14.97
CA SER A 101 -7.88 8.44 -15.29
C SER A 101 -8.39 9.88 -15.17
N ASP A 102 -7.59 10.70 -14.48
CA ASP A 102 -7.57 12.16 -14.51
C ASP A 102 -8.73 12.90 -13.80
N GLU A 103 -8.36 13.76 -12.85
CA GLU A 103 -9.20 14.79 -12.22
C GLU A 103 -9.63 15.89 -13.23
N ASP A 104 -10.00 15.52 -14.46
CA ASP A 104 -10.36 16.46 -15.54
C ASP A 104 -11.34 15.86 -16.57
N ASP A 105 -12.11 14.82 -16.25
CA ASP A 105 -13.24 14.41 -17.11
C ASP A 105 -14.54 14.19 -16.31
N ASP A 106 -15.40 15.21 -16.39
CA ASP A 106 -16.82 15.25 -16.01
C ASP A 106 -17.60 14.23 -16.86
N SER A 107 -17.36 12.93 -16.64
CA SER A 107 -18.15 11.87 -17.26
C SER A 107 -18.82 11.00 -16.20
N ASP A 108 -20.13 11.22 -16.07
CA ASP A 108 -21.12 10.36 -15.38
C ASP A 108 -21.10 8.94 -15.97
N SER A 109 -20.06 8.16 -15.65
CA SER A 109 -20.08 6.72 -15.87
C SER A 109 -20.66 6.05 -14.63
N GLU A 110 -21.96 5.78 -14.66
CA GLU A 110 -22.69 4.95 -13.69
C GLU A 110 -22.21 3.47 -13.65
N ASN A 111 -21.06 3.16 -14.27
CA ASN A 111 -20.39 1.85 -14.26
C ASN A 111 -18.99 1.87 -13.58
N ALA A 112 -18.59 2.96 -12.92
CA ALA A 112 -17.43 2.96 -12.02
C ALA A 112 -17.75 2.15 -10.74
N ALA A 113 -17.94 0.85 -10.91
CA ALA A 113 -18.29 -0.09 -9.86
C ALA A 113 -17.08 -0.31 -8.95
N LEU A 114 -16.91 0.58 -7.96
CA LEU A 114 -16.27 0.30 -6.66
C LEU A 114 -15.11 -0.70 -6.73
N THR A 115 -14.06 -0.43 -7.52
CA THR A 115 -12.84 -1.22 -7.45
C THR A 115 -12.03 -0.72 -6.27
N GLY A 116 -12.33 -1.27 -5.09
CA GLY A 116 -11.47 -1.12 -3.92
C GLY A 116 -10.05 -1.62 -4.22
N PRO A 117 -9.06 -1.26 -3.37
CA PRO A 117 -7.67 -1.62 -3.59
C PRO A 117 -7.52 -3.13 -3.78
N ALA A 118 -6.75 -3.53 -4.80
CA ALA A 118 -6.48 -4.91 -5.15
C ALA A 118 -4.98 -5.19 -5.15
N MET A 119 -4.61 -6.41 -4.74
CA MET A 119 -3.23 -6.87 -4.85
C MET A 119 -2.99 -7.39 -6.27
N VAL A 120 -1.90 -6.97 -6.90
CA VAL A 120 -1.54 -7.39 -8.27
C VAL A 120 -0.19 -8.11 -8.21
N PRO A 121 -0.19 -9.44 -8.07
CA PRO A 121 1.05 -10.21 -8.02
C PRO A 121 1.94 -9.91 -9.22
N MET A 122 3.26 -9.87 -8.98
CA MET A 122 4.30 -9.50 -9.94
C MET A 122 4.40 -8.00 -10.22
N ALA A 123 3.29 -7.28 -10.35
CA ALA A 123 3.34 -5.83 -10.54
C ALA A 123 3.78 -5.12 -9.26
N ASP A 124 3.39 -5.65 -8.10
CA ASP A 124 3.75 -5.18 -6.75
C ASP A 124 5.23 -5.37 -6.37
N ILE A 125 6.04 -6.03 -7.22
CA ILE A 125 7.48 -6.22 -7.03
C ILE A 125 8.29 -5.01 -7.51
N LEU A 126 7.75 -4.24 -8.47
CA LEU A 126 8.50 -3.15 -9.08
C LEU A 126 8.53 -1.93 -8.16
N ASN A 127 9.74 -1.47 -7.85
CA ASN A 127 9.98 -0.28 -7.05
C ASN A 127 9.51 1.00 -7.74
N HIS A 128 9.36 2.08 -6.98
CA HIS A 128 9.01 3.40 -7.48
C HIS A 128 10.21 4.32 -7.65
N ILE A 129 10.15 5.13 -8.71
CA ILE A 129 10.84 6.40 -8.79
C ILE A 129 9.98 7.40 -9.55
N SER A 130 10.04 8.68 -9.18
CA SER A 130 9.31 9.76 -9.84
C SER A 130 9.61 9.85 -11.35
N ASN A 131 10.83 9.48 -11.76
CA ASN A 131 11.27 9.33 -13.15
C ASN A 131 11.26 7.86 -13.63
N ASN A 132 10.13 7.19 -13.43
CA ASN A 132 9.92 5.78 -13.77
C ASN A 132 10.13 5.45 -15.26
N ASN A 133 10.36 4.16 -15.54
CA ASN A 133 10.54 3.62 -16.88
C ASN A 133 9.49 2.54 -17.24
N ALA A 134 8.55 2.24 -16.33
CA ALA A 134 7.38 1.40 -16.58
C ALA A 134 6.14 1.89 -15.81
N HIS A 135 4.95 1.47 -16.27
CA HIS A 135 3.68 1.69 -15.58
C HIS A 135 2.68 0.57 -15.83
N LEU A 136 1.68 0.44 -14.95
CA LEU A 136 0.59 -0.53 -15.08
C LEU A 136 -0.58 0.08 -15.85
N GLU A 137 -1.02 -0.61 -16.90
CA GLU A 137 -2.23 -0.32 -17.66
C GLU A 137 -3.35 -1.29 -17.27
N PHE A 138 -4.53 -0.74 -17.02
CA PHE A 138 -5.76 -1.49 -16.75
C PHE A 138 -6.48 -1.79 -18.07
N GLY A 139 -6.82 -3.05 -18.30
CA GLY A 139 -7.63 -3.47 -19.44
C GLY A 139 -8.72 -4.45 -19.00
N ASP A 140 -9.75 -4.58 -19.83
CA ASP A 140 -10.99 -5.31 -19.49
C ASP A 140 -10.78 -6.73 -18.92
N GLU A 141 -9.79 -7.46 -19.45
CA GLU A 141 -9.51 -8.85 -19.04
C GLU A 141 -8.16 -9.04 -18.35
N LYS A 142 -7.28 -8.04 -18.37
CA LYS A 142 -5.91 -8.18 -17.87
C LYS A 142 -5.28 -6.84 -17.51
N LEU A 143 -4.35 -6.91 -16.56
CA LEU A 143 -3.44 -5.84 -16.20
C LEU A 143 -2.13 -6.02 -16.97
N THR A 144 -1.59 -4.95 -17.54
CA THR A 144 -0.37 -5.01 -18.37
C THR A 144 0.67 -4.03 -17.85
N MET A 145 1.87 -4.51 -17.49
CA MET A 145 3.00 -3.65 -17.17
C MET A 145 3.71 -3.26 -18.48
N VAL A 146 3.82 -1.96 -18.75
CA VAL A 146 4.31 -1.41 -20.02
C VAL A 146 5.52 -0.51 -19.77
N ALA A 147 6.61 -0.77 -20.49
CA ALA A 147 7.78 0.11 -20.50
C ALA A 147 7.43 1.42 -21.21
N VAL A 148 7.76 2.56 -20.60
CA VAL A 148 7.54 3.91 -21.15
C VAL A 148 8.81 4.53 -21.73
N GLN A 149 9.96 3.86 -21.52
CA GLN A 149 11.29 4.25 -22.01
C GLN A 149 12.08 2.99 -22.39
N ASP A 150 13.16 3.15 -23.14
CA ASP A 150 14.10 2.06 -23.41
C ASP A 150 14.82 1.66 -22.11
N ILE A 151 14.83 0.35 -21.78
CA ILE A 151 15.46 -0.18 -20.55
C ILE A 151 16.66 -1.04 -20.94
N SER A 152 17.85 -0.67 -20.46
CA SER A 152 19.09 -1.37 -20.79
C SER A 152 19.23 -2.69 -20.03
N LYS A 153 20.02 -3.62 -20.58
CA LYS A 153 20.30 -4.89 -19.89
C LYS A 153 20.97 -4.64 -18.54
N GLY A 154 20.35 -5.12 -17.47
CA GLY A 154 20.84 -4.99 -16.10
C GLY A 154 20.39 -3.71 -15.40
N GLU A 155 19.63 -2.85 -16.08
CA GLU A 155 18.93 -1.73 -15.48
C GLU A 155 17.68 -2.23 -14.73
N GLU A 156 17.36 -1.58 -13.62
CA GLU A 156 16.16 -1.87 -12.85
C GLU A 156 14.91 -1.30 -13.53
N ILE A 157 13.81 -2.03 -13.44
CA ILE A 157 12.51 -1.61 -13.95
C ILE A 157 11.77 -0.93 -12.79
N PHE A 158 11.55 0.38 -12.92
CA PHE A 158 10.83 1.17 -11.95
C PHE A 158 9.41 1.47 -12.44
N ASN A 159 8.43 1.16 -11.60
CA ASN A 159 7.04 1.53 -11.76
C ASN A 159 6.78 2.96 -11.24
N THR A 160 5.57 3.48 -11.47
CA THR A 160 5.02 4.63 -10.77
C THR A 160 3.98 4.23 -9.73
N TYR A 161 4.08 4.76 -8.51
CA TYR A 161 3.03 4.64 -7.49
C TYR A 161 2.05 5.81 -7.55
N GLY A 162 2.26 6.74 -8.50
CA GLY A 162 1.49 7.97 -8.66
C GLY A 162 2.38 9.21 -8.64
N LYS A 163 1.73 10.38 -8.58
CA LYS A 163 2.38 11.68 -8.45
C LYS A 163 2.50 12.02 -6.97
N LEU A 164 3.45 11.40 -6.28
CA LEU A 164 3.56 11.44 -4.82
C LEU A 164 4.76 12.26 -4.36
N ALA A 165 4.53 13.16 -3.40
CA ALA A 165 5.59 13.87 -2.69
C ALA A 165 6.28 12.93 -1.67
N ASN A 166 7.47 13.29 -1.21
CA ASN A 166 8.23 12.50 -0.23
C ASN A 166 7.50 12.30 1.10
N CYS A 167 6.63 13.25 1.48
CA CYS A 167 5.77 13.10 2.64
C CYS A 167 4.78 11.93 2.50
N ASP A 168 4.18 11.76 1.32
CA ASP A 168 3.24 10.69 1.01
C ASP A 168 3.94 9.34 0.80
N LEU A 169 5.12 9.36 0.16
CA LEU A 169 5.99 8.19 0.02
C LEU A 169 6.39 7.64 1.38
N LEU A 170 6.84 8.50 2.30
CA LEU A 170 7.23 8.10 3.63
C LEU A 170 6.04 7.54 4.41
N LYS A 171 4.91 8.25 4.39
CA LYS A 171 3.70 7.85 5.12
C LYS A 171 3.19 6.49 4.68
N SER A 172 3.09 6.25 3.37
CA SER A 172 2.38 5.09 2.82
C SER A 172 3.30 3.91 2.52
N TYR A 173 4.54 4.17 2.11
CA TYR A 173 5.49 3.17 1.61
C TYR A 173 6.77 3.04 2.46
N GLY A 174 7.02 3.96 3.40
CA GLY A 174 8.16 3.87 4.32
C GLY A 174 9.50 4.29 3.71
N PHE A 175 9.53 4.99 2.58
CA PHE A 175 10.76 5.49 1.97
C PHE A 175 10.60 6.91 1.42
N ILE A 176 11.72 7.54 1.06
CA ILE A 176 11.77 8.83 0.36
C ILE A 176 12.75 8.74 -0.83
N GLU A 177 12.54 9.55 -1.86
CA GLU A 177 13.49 9.73 -2.96
C GLU A 177 14.57 10.76 -2.57
N CYS A 178 15.82 10.30 -2.40
CA CYS A 178 16.95 11.14 -1.99
C CYS A 178 17.92 11.47 -3.12
N GLU A 179 18.12 10.56 -4.09
CA GLU A 179 19.22 10.64 -5.06
C GLU A 179 18.91 11.58 -6.23
N LEU A 180 17.63 11.67 -6.61
CA LEU A 180 17.12 12.63 -7.59
C LEU A 180 16.04 13.47 -6.92
N PRO A 181 15.94 14.78 -7.24
CA PRO A 181 14.88 15.61 -6.70
C PRO A 181 13.54 15.03 -7.13
N ASN A 182 12.74 14.59 -6.15
CA ASN A 182 11.36 14.20 -6.40
C ASN A 182 10.63 15.43 -6.97
N LYS A 183 10.28 15.37 -8.25
CA LYS A 183 9.61 16.49 -8.96
C LYS A 183 8.24 16.87 -8.38
N TYR A 184 7.71 16.04 -7.48
CA TYR A 184 6.44 16.26 -6.78
C TYR A 184 6.63 16.88 -5.39
N ASP A 185 7.86 17.03 -4.90
CA ASP A 185 8.15 17.87 -3.73
C ASP A 185 8.02 19.34 -4.12
N MET A 186 7.13 20.07 -3.43
CA MET A 186 6.96 21.54 -3.57
C MET A 186 7.88 22.32 -2.64
#